data_AF-A0A0V0HR20-F1
#
_entry.id   AF-A0A0V0HR20-F1
#
_cell.length_a   1.000
_cell.length_b   1.000
_cell.length_c   1.000
_cell.angle_alpha   90.00
_cell.angle_beta   90.00
_cell.angle_gamma   90.00
#
_symmetry.space_group_name_H-M   'P 1'
#
loop_
_entity.id
_entity.type
_entity.pdbx_description
1 polymer ?
#
loop_
_entity_poly.entity_id
_entity_poly.type
_entity_poly.pdbx_seq_one_letter_code
_entity_poly.pdbx_strand_id
1 'polypeptide(L)'
;MDVLYTIFISIAILLFICVTPILVLIVRIYAGKSIRNPKYAPVEGTVFHQLLYFNRIYDYQTELAKKTPTFRFLAPEQSETYTTDSRNIEHILKTNFSKYSKGKRNQEVIMDLFGEGIFAVDGEKWKQQRKLASFEFSARVLRDYSCKVFRKGATKLVSKVFELSLANQVFDMQELLMRGSLESIFKVGFGVDLNCLDGSSGDDNEFIKAFDDSNALSYWRYVDPFWKLKRYFNIGSEFLLKKNIKFIQEFVDELIRTRRKQLRNE
;
A
#
# COMPACT_ATOMS: atom_id res chain seq x y z
N MET A 1 -53.03 13.48 -14.63
CA MET A 1 -52.90 12.43 -13.60
C MET A 1 -51.74 11.50 -13.91
N ASP A 2 -51.52 11.12 -15.18
CA ASP A 2 -50.48 10.13 -15.54
C ASP A 2 -49.03 10.61 -15.35
N VAL A 3 -48.71 11.88 -15.63
CA VAL A 3 -47.33 12.40 -15.52
C VAL A 3 -46.87 12.49 -14.05
N LEU A 4 -47.73 12.93 -13.14
CA LEU A 4 -47.41 12.97 -11.71
C LEU A 4 -47.23 11.56 -11.13
N TYR A 5 -48.06 10.61 -11.59
CA TYR A 5 -47.97 9.21 -11.19
C TYR A 5 -46.69 8.54 -11.71
N THR A 6 -46.29 8.78 -12.96
CA THR A 6 -45.03 8.24 -13.51
C THR A 6 -43.79 8.85 -12.84
N ILE A 7 -43.81 10.15 -12.51
CA ILE A 7 -42.74 10.81 -11.75
C ILE A 7 -42.65 10.19 -10.35
N PHE A 8 -43.78 10.02 -9.65
CA PHE A 8 -43.78 9.44 -8.31
C PHE A 8 -43.25 8.00 -8.30
N ILE A 9 -43.68 7.16 -9.26
CA ILE A 9 -43.16 5.79 -9.41
C ILE A 9 -41.66 5.81 -9.71
N SER A 10 -41.20 6.67 -10.62
CA SER A 10 -39.78 6.76 -10.98
C SER A 10 -38.91 7.15 -9.78
N ILE A 11 -39.38 8.10 -8.96
CA ILE A 11 -38.72 8.49 -7.71
C ILE A 11 -38.72 7.32 -6.71
N ALA A 12 -39.84 6.61 -6.55
CA ALA A 12 -39.95 5.48 -5.64
C ALA A 12 -39.00 4.32 -6.06
N ILE A 13 -38.92 4.03 -7.35
CA ILE A 13 -37.98 3.05 -7.91
C ILE A 13 -36.54 3.48 -7.67
N LEU A 14 -36.21 4.76 -7.93
CA LEU A 14 -34.86 5.29 -7.71
C LEU A 14 -34.47 5.18 -6.22
N LEU A 15 -35.36 5.58 -5.32
CA LEU A 15 -35.16 5.45 -3.87
C LEU A 15 -34.97 3.99 -3.46
N PHE A 16 -35.78 3.06 -4.00
CA PHE A 16 -35.64 1.64 -3.71
C PHE A 16 -34.28 1.10 -4.18
N ILE A 17 -33.84 1.48 -5.39
CA ILE A 17 -32.54 1.10 -5.94
C ILE A 17 -31.39 1.68 -5.10
N CYS A 18 -31.53 2.89 -4.55
CA CYS A 18 -30.50 3.49 -3.69
C CYS A 18 -30.49 2.91 -2.27
N VAL A 19 -31.65 2.65 -1.68
CA VAL A 19 -31.77 2.23 -0.27
C VAL A 19 -31.46 0.75 -0.09
N THR A 20 -31.88 -0.11 -1.03
CA THR A 20 -31.71 -1.57 -0.91
C THR A 20 -30.24 -1.99 -0.74
N PRO A 21 -29.27 -1.50 -1.54
CA PRO A 21 -27.86 -1.83 -1.36
C PRO A 21 -27.31 -1.38 -0.01
N ILE A 22 -27.75 -0.22 0.49
CA ILE A 22 -27.33 0.31 1.80
C ILE A 22 -27.85 -0.61 2.92
N LEU A 23 -29.12 -1.01 2.86
CA LEU A 23 -29.69 -1.95 3.82
C LEU A 23 -28.99 -3.30 3.79
N VAL A 24 -28.74 -3.86 2.60
CA VAL A 24 -27.99 -5.11 2.44
C VAL A 24 -26.58 -4.98 3.02
N LEU A 25 -25.91 -3.84 2.80
CA LEU A 25 -24.59 -3.57 3.36
C LEU A 25 -24.62 -3.51 4.89
N ILE A 26 -25.59 -2.81 5.49
CA ILE A 26 -25.78 -2.73 6.94
C ILE A 26 -26.01 -4.13 7.51
N VAL A 27 -26.92 -4.91 6.92
CA VAL A 27 -27.19 -6.29 7.35
C VAL A 27 -25.91 -7.12 7.28
N ARG A 28 -25.13 -7.04 6.20
CA ARG A 28 -23.85 -7.77 6.08
C ARG A 28 -22.82 -7.38 7.14
N ILE A 29 -22.75 -6.11 7.53
CA ILE A 29 -21.80 -5.62 8.54
C ILE A 29 -22.17 -6.14 9.93
N TYR A 30 -23.44 -6.15 10.29
CA TYR A 30 -23.88 -6.38 11.68
C TYR A 30 -24.44 -7.79 11.94
N ALA A 31 -25.09 -8.42 10.95
CA ALA A 31 -25.72 -9.72 11.14
C ALA A 31 -24.69 -10.81 11.46
N GLY A 32 -24.97 -11.60 12.50
CA GLY A 32 -24.11 -12.70 12.94
C GLY A 32 -22.82 -12.27 13.63
N LYS A 33 -22.57 -10.97 13.83
CA LYS A 33 -21.37 -10.50 14.54
C LYS A 33 -21.58 -10.50 16.05
N SER A 34 -20.58 -11.02 16.76
CA SER A 34 -20.54 -10.98 18.23
C SER A 34 -20.14 -9.58 18.72
N ILE A 35 -21.08 -8.64 18.78
CA ILE A 35 -20.80 -7.23 19.12
C ILE A 35 -20.62 -7.02 20.62
N ARG A 36 -21.56 -7.53 21.43
CA ARG A 36 -21.59 -7.35 22.90
C ARG A 36 -21.12 -8.58 23.66
N ASN A 37 -20.41 -9.49 23.00
CA ASN A 37 -19.96 -10.72 23.61
C ASN A 37 -18.61 -10.48 24.33
N PRO A 38 -18.53 -10.63 25.67
CA PRO A 38 -17.31 -10.37 26.43
C PRO A 38 -16.16 -11.35 26.11
N LYS A 39 -16.44 -12.47 25.42
CA LYS A 39 -15.41 -13.41 24.96
C LYS A 39 -14.59 -12.91 23.77
N TYR A 40 -15.03 -11.85 23.09
CA TYR A 40 -14.35 -11.28 21.95
C TYR A 40 -13.85 -9.87 22.30
N ALA A 41 -12.79 -9.44 21.62
CA ALA A 41 -12.33 -8.05 21.70
C ALA A 41 -13.49 -7.06 21.40
N PRO A 42 -13.57 -5.92 22.09
CA PRO A 42 -14.66 -4.97 21.89
C PRO A 42 -14.67 -4.42 20.47
N VAL A 43 -15.86 -3.99 20.04
CA VAL A 43 -16.08 -3.38 18.73
C VAL A 43 -16.04 -1.87 18.89
N GLU A 44 -15.10 -1.21 18.23
CA GLU A 44 -14.94 0.25 18.27
C GLU A 44 -15.68 0.97 17.13
N GLY A 45 -16.15 0.20 16.13
CA GLY A 45 -16.95 0.73 15.03
C GLY A 45 -16.96 -0.19 13.81
N THR A 46 -17.19 0.41 12.65
CA THR A 46 -17.07 -0.26 11.34
C THR A 46 -15.80 0.18 10.63
N VAL A 47 -15.34 -0.59 9.65
CA VAL A 47 -14.19 -0.20 8.82
C VAL A 47 -14.40 1.13 8.10
N PHE A 48 -15.66 1.51 7.84
CA PHE A 48 -16.01 2.79 7.23
C PHE A 48 -15.77 4.00 8.14
N HIS A 49 -15.69 3.81 9.46
CA HIS A 49 -15.29 4.91 10.35
C HIS A 49 -13.86 5.37 10.06
N GLN A 50 -13.01 4.46 9.60
CA GLN A 50 -11.62 4.78 9.23
C GLN A 50 -11.55 5.73 8.03
N LEU A 51 -12.58 5.81 7.16
CA LEU A 51 -12.65 6.80 6.08
C LEU A 51 -12.63 8.23 6.61
N LEU A 52 -13.33 8.49 7.72
CA LEU A 52 -13.42 9.82 8.34
C LEU A 52 -12.06 10.30 8.87
N TYR A 53 -11.17 9.35 9.15
CA TYR A 53 -9.84 9.60 9.71
C TYR A 53 -8.72 9.21 8.74
N PHE A 54 -8.99 9.01 7.44
CA PHE A 54 -8.01 8.40 6.53
C PHE A 54 -6.65 9.12 6.52
N ASN A 55 -6.66 10.46 6.48
CA ASN A 55 -5.44 11.28 6.49
C ASN A 55 -4.64 11.22 7.81
N ARG A 56 -5.25 10.70 8.88
CA ARG A 56 -4.67 10.54 10.21
C ARG A 56 -4.96 9.14 10.77
N ILE A 57 -5.04 8.14 9.88
CA ILE A 57 -5.56 6.81 10.23
C ILE A 57 -4.71 6.15 11.31
N TYR A 58 -3.40 6.34 11.25
CA TYR A 58 -2.47 5.82 12.24
C TYR A 58 -2.63 6.51 13.60
N ASP A 59 -2.86 7.81 13.64
CA ASP A 59 -3.14 8.53 14.89
C ASP A 59 -4.44 8.04 15.52
N TYR A 60 -5.50 7.92 14.72
CA TYR A 60 -6.80 7.41 15.16
C TYR A 60 -6.70 5.98 15.70
N GLN A 61 -6.04 5.08 14.97
CA GLN A 61 -5.82 3.70 15.43
C GLN A 61 -4.96 3.65 16.71
N THR A 62 -3.97 4.54 16.84
CA THR A 62 -3.13 4.64 18.03
C THR A 62 -3.92 5.14 19.24
N GLU A 63 -4.78 6.14 19.07
CA GLU A 63 -5.67 6.63 20.13
C GLU A 63 -6.63 5.54 20.63
N LEU A 64 -7.15 4.71 19.72
CA LEU A 64 -7.96 3.54 20.09
C LEU A 64 -7.13 2.49 20.83
N ALA A 65 -5.95 2.14 20.31
CA ALA A 65 -5.07 1.15 20.89
C ALA A 65 -4.60 1.52 22.32
N LYS A 66 -4.47 2.82 22.61
CA LYS A 66 -4.17 3.32 23.97
C LYS A 66 -5.29 3.03 24.97
N LYS A 67 -6.55 3.02 24.53
CA LYS A 67 -7.72 2.72 25.38
C LYS A 67 -7.94 1.22 25.47
N THR A 68 -7.89 0.56 24.32
CA THR A 68 -8.17 -0.87 24.18
C THR A 68 -7.05 -1.50 23.34
N PRO A 69 -6.07 -2.21 23.95
CA PRO A 69 -4.94 -2.79 23.21
C PRO A 69 -5.31 -3.84 22.17
N THR A 70 -6.53 -4.39 22.21
CA THR A 70 -7.06 -5.28 21.18
C THR A 70 -8.52 -4.96 20.93
N PHE A 71 -8.86 -4.60 19.70
CA PHE A 71 -10.20 -4.17 19.32
C PHE A 71 -10.56 -4.64 17.91
N ARG A 72 -11.84 -4.50 17.55
CA ARG A 72 -12.37 -4.92 16.25
C ARG A 72 -13.09 -3.79 15.54
N PHE A 73 -12.92 -3.75 14.22
CA PHE A 73 -13.81 -3.05 13.31
C PHE A 73 -14.68 -4.05 12.55
N LEU A 74 -15.97 -3.78 12.44
CA LEU A 74 -16.88 -4.59 11.64
C LEU A 74 -16.71 -4.23 10.15
N ALA A 75 -16.46 -5.24 9.32
CA ALA A 75 -16.52 -5.12 7.87
C ALA A 75 -17.64 -6.00 7.29
N PRO A 76 -18.07 -5.75 6.05
CA PRO A 76 -19.19 -6.47 5.42
C PRO A 76 -19.00 -8.00 5.37
N GLU A 77 -17.76 -8.48 5.28
CA GLU A 77 -17.46 -9.92 5.22
C GLU A 77 -17.05 -10.45 6.59
N GLN A 78 -15.95 -9.93 7.15
CA GLN A 78 -15.39 -10.36 8.42
C GLN A 78 -15.00 -9.18 9.30
N SER A 79 -14.95 -9.37 10.61
CA SER A 79 -14.42 -8.34 11.51
C SER A 79 -12.90 -8.26 11.36
N GLU A 80 -12.37 -7.06 11.21
CA GLU A 80 -10.93 -6.81 11.21
C GLU A 80 -10.49 -6.59 12.66
N THR A 81 -9.50 -7.36 13.12
CA THR A 81 -8.98 -7.29 14.50
C THR A 81 -7.65 -6.55 14.50
N TYR A 82 -7.54 -5.57 15.38
CA TYR A 82 -6.36 -4.75 15.58
C TYR A 82 -5.81 -5.03 16.98
N THR A 83 -4.49 -5.18 17.10
CA THR A 83 -3.86 -5.50 18.38
C THR A 83 -2.49 -4.85 18.51
N THR A 84 -2.24 -4.27 19.67
CA THR A 84 -0.91 -3.86 20.16
C THR A 84 -0.45 -4.75 21.34
N ASP A 85 -1.28 -5.70 21.79
CA ASP A 85 -0.91 -6.69 22.80
C ASP A 85 0.20 -7.61 22.27
N SER A 86 1.34 -7.59 22.94
CA SER A 86 2.54 -8.36 22.54
C SER A 86 2.31 -9.86 22.53
N ARG A 87 1.40 -10.39 23.35
CA ARG A 87 1.06 -11.82 23.39
C ARG A 87 0.33 -12.25 22.12
N ASN A 88 -0.59 -11.40 21.64
CA ASN A 88 -1.27 -11.63 20.36
C ASN A 88 -0.29 -11.53 19.20
N ILE A 89 0.61 -10.54 19.23
CA ILE A 89 1.65 -10.36 18.20
C ILE A 89 2.59 -11.57 18.17
N GLU A 90 3.05 -12.07 19.32
CA GLU A 90 3.88 -13.28 19.39
C GLU A 90 3.12 -14.50 18.87
N HIS A 91 1.85 -14.66 19.25
CA HIS A 91 1.03 -15.76 18.75
C HIS A 91 0.92 -15.75 17.22
N ILE A 92 0.66 -14.58 16.63
CA ILE A 92 0.48 -14.41 15.18
C ILE A 92 1.79 -14.58 14.43
N LEU A 93 2.86 -13.90 14.86
CA LEU A 93 4.10 -13.80 14.09
C LEU A 93 5.11 -14.91 14.37
N LYS A 94 4.98 -15.63 15.51
CA LYS A 94 5.94 -16.65 15.94
C LYS A 94 5.27 -17.99 16.21
N THR A 95 4.33 -18.05 17.16
CA THR A 95 3.80 -19.33 17.66
C THR A 95 2.95 -20.06 16.62
N ASN A 96 2.17 -19.33 15.82
CA ASN A 96 1.17 -19.90 14.93
C ASN A 96 1.17 -19.26 13.53
N PHE A 97 2.35 -18.79 13.08
CA PHE A 97 2.53 -18.05 11.83
C PHE A 97 1.87 -18.70 10.61
N SER A 98 1.95 -20.03 10.47
CA SER A 98 1.38 -20.76 9.33
C SER A 98 -0.14 -20.67 9.22
N LYS A 99 -0.85 -20.28 10.29
CA LYS A 99 -2.30 -20.07 10.30
C LYS A 99 -2.70 -18.63 9.95
N TYR A 100 -1.76 -17.69 9.91
CA TYR A 100 -2.02 -16.29 9.60
C TYR A 100 -1.41 -15.94 8.24
N SER A 101 -2.24 -15.92 7.20
CA SER A 101 -1.87 -15.44 5.88
C SER A 101 -2.27 -13.97 5.70
N LYS A 102 -1.71 -13.30 4.70
CA LYS A 102 -2.18 -11.96 4.28
C LYS A 102 -3.60 -12.05 3.72
N GLY A 103 -3.88 -13.14 3.01
CA GLY A 103 -5.21 -13.54 2.61
C GLY A 103 -5.69 -12.89 1.30
N LYS A 104 -6.76 -13.45 0.75
CA LYS A 104 -7.28 -13.10 -0.57
C LYS A 104 -7.71 -11.63 -0.69
N ARG A 105 -8.33 -11.06 0.34
CA ARG A 105 -8.74 -9.65 0.35
C ARG A 105 -7.55 -8.70 0.20
N ASN A 106 -6.46 -8.95 0.93
CA ASN A 106 -5.22 -8.17 0.82
C ASN A 106 -4.61 -8.33 -0.58
N GLN A 107 -4.52 -9.58 -1.07
CA GLN A 107 -4.03 -9.87 -2.42
C GLN A 107 -4.80 -9.11 -3.50
N GLU A 108 -6.14 -9.13 -3.47
CA GLU A 108 -6.98 -8.37 -4.42
C GLU A 108 -6.69 -6.86 -4.42
N VAL A 109 -6.32 -6.31 -3.27
CA VAL A 109 -6.01 -4.87 -3.12
C VAL A 109 -4.63 -4.53 -3.70
N ILE A 110 -3.60 -5.32 -3.37
CA ILE A 110 -2.20 -4.93 -3.62
C ILE A 110 -1.56 -5.59 -4.85
N MET A 111 -2.14 -6.68 -5.38
CA MET A 111 -1.52 -7.44 -6.49
C MET A 111 -1.37 -6.65 -7.78
N ASP A 112 -2.19 -5.62 -8.03
CA ASP A 112 -2.03 -4.83 -9.25
C ASP A 112 -0.69 -4.06 -9.26
N LEU A 113 -0.24 -3.58 -8.11
CA LEU A 113 1.04 -2.86 -7.96
C LEU A 113 2.21 -3.81 -7.73
N PHE A 114 2.04 -4.81 -6.84
CA PHE A 114 3.14 -5.69 -6.41
C PHE A 114 3.23 -7.00 -7.20
N GLY A 115 2.29 -7.28 -8.11
CA GLY A 115 2.19 -8.54 -8.82
C GLY A 115 2.07 -9.73 -7.86
N GLU A 116 2.61 -10.88 -8.28
CA GLU A 116 2.81 -12.05 -7.42
C GLU A 116 4.11 -11.94 -6.58
N GLY A 117 4.56 -10.73 -6.25
CA GLY A 117 5.76 -10.49 -5.46
C GLY A 117 5.61 -10.83 -3.98
N ILE A 118 6.73 -10.79 -3.26
CA ILE A 118 6.87 -11.27 -1.87
C ILE A 118 5.92 -10.57 -0.87
N PHE A 119 5.52 -9.34 -1.19
CA PHE A 119 4.59 -8.56 -0.37
C PHE A 119 3.13 -8.98 -0.57
N ALA A 120 2.79 -9.59 -1.71
CA ALA A 120 1.42 -9.98 -2.06
C ALA A 120 1.11 -11.45 -1.76
N VAL A 121 1.99 -12.38 -2.14
CA VAL A 121 1.69 -13.81 -2.09
C VAL A 121 1.81 -14.40 -0.68
N ASP A 122 1.19 -15.57 -0.50
CA ASP A 122 1.21 -16.40 0.71
C ASP A 122 1.77 -17.81 0.41
N GLY A 123 1.97 -18.60 1.47
CA GLY A 123 2.31 -20.03 1.37
C GLY A 123 3.66 -20.32 0.71
N GLU A 124 3.71 -21.37 -0.10
CA GLU A 124 4.96 -21.85 -0.71
C GLU A 124 5.56 -20.85 -1.70
N LYS A 125 4.74 -20.13 -2.48
CA LYS A 125 5.22 -19.05 -3.36
C LYS A 125 5.97 -17.98 -2.55
N TRP A 126 5.38 -17.53 -1.44
CA TRP A 126 6.04 -16.58 -0.54
C TRP A 126 7.32 -17.15 0.05
N LYS A 127 7.31 -18.40 0.52
CA LYS A 127 8.47 -19.06 1.14
C LYS A 127 9.66 -19.16 0.17
N GLN A 128 9.39 -19.52 -1.08
CA GLN A 128 10.40 -19.58 -2.13
C GLN A 128 11.03 -18.20 -2.39
N GLN A 129 10.20 -17.17 -2.58
CA GLN A 129 10.67 -15.80 -2.81
C GLN A 129 11.42 -15.23 -1.58
N ARG A 130 10.94 -15.52 -0.36
CA ARG A 130 11.59 -15.12 0.89
C ARG A 130 12.95 -15.78 1.05
N LYS A 131 13.08 -17.06 0.71
CA LYS A 131 14.37 -17.76 0.73
C LYS A 131 15.35 -17.11 -0.25
N LEU A 132 14.91 -16.84 -1.49
CA LEU A 132 15.76 -16.17 -2.49
C LEU A 132 16.20 -14.77 -2.01
N ALA A 133 15.24 -13.95 -1.58
CA ALA A 133 15.53 -12.59 -1.08
C ALA A 133 16.45 -12.59 0.14
N SER A 134 16.39 -13.61 1.00
CA SER A 134 17.22 -13.66 2.22
C SER A 134 18.73 -13.65 1.95
N PHE A 135 19.18 -14.10 0.77
CA PHE A 135 20.59 -14.05 0.39
C PHE A 135 21.07 -12.61 0.16
N GLU A 136 20.24 -11.78 -0.47
CA GLU A 136 20.51 -10.35 -0.71
C GLU A 136 20.54 -9.54 0.60
N PHE A 137 19.77 -9.98 1.61
CA PHE A 137 19.75 -9.38 2.94
C PHE A 137 20.72 -10.06 3.94
N SER A 138 21.62 -10.91 3.47
CA SER A 138 22.63 -11.52 4.34
C SER A 138 23.60 -10.48 4.88
N ALA A 139 24.12 -10.69 6.09
CA ALA A 139 25.06 -9.77 6.72
C ALA A 139 26.31 -9.50 5.85
N ARG A 140 26.74 -10.50 5.07
CA ARG A 140 27.86 -10.38 4.13
C ARG A 140 27.53 -9.40 2.99
N VAL A 141 26.42 -9.62 2.28
CA VAL A 141 26.02 -8.75 1.15
C VAL A 141 25.78 -7.32 1.63
N LEU A 142 25.09 -7.16 2.76
CA LEU A 142 24.84 -5.84 3.34
C LEU A 142 26.15 -5.12 3.67
N ARG A 143 27.10 -5.78 4.32
CA ARG A 143 28.39 -5.17 4.72
C ARG A 143 29.30 -4.89 3.52
N ASP A 144 29.44 -5.86 2.62
CA ASP A 144 30.49 -5.83 1.60
C ASP A 144 30.05 -5.05 0.36
N TYR A 145 28.74 -4.99 0.07
CA TYR A 145 28.20 -4.29 -1.08
C TYR A 145 27.29 -3.12 -0.67
N SER A 146 26.17 -3.39 0.01
CA SER A 146 25.13 -2.39 0.23
C SER A 146 25.62 -1.20 1.08
N CYS A 147 26.43 -1.44 2.11
CA CYS A 147 27.02 -0.36 2.93
C CYS A 147 27.89 0.59 2.11
N LYS A 148 28.60 0.11 1.08
CA LYS A 148 29.40 0.97 0.20
C LYS A 148 28.48 1.86 -0.64
N VAL A 149 27.40 1.30 -1.19
CA VAL A 149 26.38 2.05 -1.94
C VAL A 149 25.71 3.10 -1.04
N PHE A 150 25.26 2.71 0.16
CA PHE A 150 24.60 3.61 1.09
C PHE A 150 25.50 4.74 1.58
N ARG A 151 26.79 4.47 1.85
CA ARG A 151 27.75 5.53 2.19
C ARG A 151 27.92 6.53 1.05
N LYS A 152 28.05 6.05 -0.18
CA LYS A 152 28.14 6.91 -1.37
C LYS A 152 26.87 7.76 -1.54
N GLY A 153 25.69 7.15 -1.41
CA GLY A 153 24.41 7.84 -1.46
C GLY A 153 24.25 8.89 -0.36
N ALA A 154 24.66 8.57 0.87
CA ALA A 154 24.65 9.50 1.98
C ALA A 154 25.60 10.69 1.76
N THR A 155 26.82 10.46 1.26
CA THR A 155 27.74 11.54 0.89
C THR A 155 27.11 12.46 -0.16
N LYS A 156 26.50 11.89 -1.20
CA LYS A 156 25.83 12.65 -2.26
C LYS A 156 24.67 13.51 -1.72
N LEU A 157 23.84 12.93 -0.87
CA LEU A 157 22.74 13.63 -0.21
C LEU A 157 23.25 14.80 0.65
N VAL A 158 24.29 14.58 1.46
CA VAL A 158 24.89 15.63 2.29
C VAL A 158 25.47 16.74 1.44
N SER A 159 26.19 16.42 0.35
CA SER A 159 26.68 17.41 -0.60
C SER A 159 25.53 18.24 -1.19
N LYS A 160 24.42 17.59 -1.58
CA LYS A 160 23.27 18.30 -2.14
C LYS A 160 22.61 19.25 -1.15
N VAL A 161 22.42 18.80 0.10
CA VAL A 161 21.90 19.64 1.18
C VAL A 161 22.83 20.83 1.45
N PHE A 162 24.15 20.60 1.43
CA PHE A 162 25.13 21.66 1.61
C PHE A 162 25.09 22.69 0.48
N GLU A 163 25.00 22.26 -0.78
CA GLU A 163 24.82 23.16 -1.94
C GLU A 163 23.58 24.03 -1.82
N LEU A 164 22.43 23.42 -1.50
CA LEU A 164 21.16 24.14 -1.32
C LEU A 164 21.24 25.14 -0.16
N SER A 165 21.92 24.75 0.93
CA SER A 165 22.17 25.63 2.07
C SER A 165 23.06 26.82 1.70
N LEU A 166 24.14 26.61 0.94
CA LEU A 166 25.00 27.70 0.47
C LEU A 166 24.25 28.67 -0.47
N ALA A 167 23.33 28.14 -1.27
CA ALA A 167 22.46 28.92 -2.14
C ALA A 167 21.30 29.58 -1.40
N ASN A 168 21.18 29.39 -0.09
CA ASN A 168 20.07 29.84 0.75
C ASN A 168 18.68 29.45 0.20
N GLN A 169 18.60 28.26 -0.40
CA GLN A 169 17.37 27.71 -0.98
C GLN A 169 16.59 26.91 0.07
N VAL A 170 15.27 27.12 0.10
CA VAL A 170 14.35 26.25 0.85
C VAL A 170 14.14 24.98 0.04
N PHE A 171 14.18 23.82 0.69
CA PHE A 171 13.98 22.52 0.07
C PHE A 171 13.13 21.61 0.95
N ASP A 172 12.50 20.61 0.33
CA ASP A 172 11.77 19.55 1.02
C ASP A 172 12.72 18.38 1.37
N MET A 173 12.93 18.15 2.66
CA MET A 173 13.75 17.04 3.14
C MET A 173 13.16 15.66 2.85
N GLN A 174 11.84 15.53 2.83
CA GLN A 174 11.18 14.27 2.50
C GLN A 174 11.46 13.89 1.05
N GLU A 175 11.37 14.86 0.13
CA GLU A 175 11.69 14.65 -1.27
C GLU A 175 13.15 14.23 -1.48
N LEU A 176 14.09 14.92 -0.85
CA LEU A 176 15.52 14.58 -0.96
C LEU A 176 15.84 13.19 -0.40
N LEU A 177 15.26 12.81 0.75
CA LEU A 177 15.43 11.48 1.35
C LEU A 177 14.80 10.39 0.48
N MET A 178 13.65 10.66 -0.13
CA MET A 178 13.04 9.74 -1.08
C MET A 178 13.92 9.52 -2.31
N ARG A 179 14.42 10.58 -2.94
CA ARG A 179 15.34 10.49 -4.09
C ARG A 179 16.61 9.71 -3.73
N GLY A 180 17.22 10.02 -2.58
CA GLY A 180 18.45 9.34 -2.13
C GLY A 180 18.23 7.86 -1.78
N SER A 181 17.09 7.51 -1.18
CA SER A 181 16.76 6.12 -0.88
C SER A 181 16.42 5.33 -2.14
N LEU A 182 15.72 5.93 -3.10
CA LEU A 182 15.44 5.32 -4.40
C LEU A 182 16.74 5.01 -5.16
N GLU A 183 17.62 6.01 -5.31
CA GLU A 183 18.90 5.83 -6.00
C GLU A 183 19.72 4.70 -5.37
N SER A 184 19.75 4.64 -4.04
CA SER A 184 20.43 3.57 -3.29
C SER A 184 19.83 2.19 -3.53
N ILE A 185 18.49 2.05 -3.49
CA ILE A 185 17.81 0.77 -3.68
C ILE A 185 17.95 0.31 -5.13
N PHE A 186 17.87 1.22 -6.10
CA PHE A 186 18.06 0.87 -7.51
C PHE A 186 19.49 0.43 -7.79
N LYS A 187 20.48 1.09 -7.17
CA LYS A 187 21.87 0.66 -7.28
C LYS A 187 22.12 -0.69 -6.62
N VAL A 188 21.52 -0.95 -5.45
CA VAL A 188 21.66 -2.24 -4.78
C VAL A 188 20.95 -3.36 -5.55
N GLY A 189 19.68 -3.16 -5.93
CA GLY A 189 18.83 -4.19 -6.50
C GLY A 189 19.01 -4.42 -8.01
N PHE A 190 19.27 -3.37 -8.78
CA PHE A 190 19.37 -3.45 -10.25
C PHE A 190 20.79 -3.15 -10.77
N GLY A 191 21.69 -2.65 -9.92
CA GLY A 191 23.05 -2.26 -10.31
C GLY A 191 23.11 -0.93 -11.07
N VAL A 192 21.99 -0.22 -11.22
CA VAL A 192 21.86 1.00 -12.03
C VAL A 192 21.93 2.24 -11.14
N ASP A 193 22.70 3.24 -11.56
CA ASP A 193 22.70 4.58 -10.93
C ASP A 193 21.66 5.45 -11.65
N LEU A 194 20.58 5.83 -10.95
CA LEU A 194 19.54 6.71 -11.50
C LEU A 194 19.93 8.20 -11.45
N ASN A 195 20.81 8.59 -10.52
CA ASN A 195 21.20 10.00 -10.29
C ASN A 195 20.03 10.95 -9.95
N CYS A 196 18.99 10.45 -9.27
CA CYS A 196 17.80 11.22 -8.89
C CYS A 196 18.11 12.49 -8.06
N LEU A 197 19.23 12.52 -7.34
CA LEU A 197 19.67 13.65 -6.52
C LEU A 197 20.29 14.81 -7.33
N ASP A 198 20.79 14.56 -8.53
CA ASP A 198 21.47 15.58 -9.35
C ASP A 198 20.49 16.40 -10.19
N GLY A 199 19.19 16.09 -10.12
CA GLY A 199 18.14 16.79 -10.84
C GLY A 199 18.11 16.51 -12.36
N SER A 200 18.88 15.52 -12.83
CA SER A 200 19.07 15.24 -14.26
C SER A 200 18.25 14.04 -14.75
N SER A 201 16.94 14.19 -14.88
CA SER A 201 16.06 13.44 -15.82
C SER A 201 14.60 13.77 -15.53
N GLY A 202 13.75 13.82 -16.57
CA GLY A 202 12.29 13.88 -16.39
C GLY A 202 11.73 12.57 -15.85
N ASP A 203 12.29 11.45 -16.34
CA ASP A 203 11.74 10.10 -16.16
C ASP A 203 11.86 9.58 -14.72
N ASP A 204 12.93 9.92 -13.97
CA ASP A 204 13.09 9.45 -12.59
C ASP A 204 12.10 10.11 -11.62
N ASN A 205 11.85 11.41 -11.81
CA ASN A 205 10.84 12.13 -11.04
C ASN A 205 9.44 11.61 -11.37
N GLU A 206 9.19 11.26 -12.63
CA GLU A 206 7.94 10.63 -13.05
C GLU A 206 7.78 9.24 -12.42
N PHE A 207 8.86 8.45 -12.32
CA PHE A 207 8.84 7.16 -11.62
C PHE A 207 8.55 7.30 -10.13
N ILE A 208 9.26 8.20 -9.43
CA ILE A 208 9.03 8.44 -8.00
C ILE A 208 7.56 8.79 -7.76
N LYS A 209 7.04 9.73 -8.55
CA LYS A 209 5.67 10.18 -8.44
C LYS A 209 4.67 9.06 -8.77
N ALA A 210 4.87 8.34 -9.87
CA ALA A 210 4.00 7.24 -10.27
C ALA A 210 3.98 6.14 -9.20
N PHE A 211 5.13 5.84 -8.59
CA PHE A 211 5.25 4.85 -7.53
C PHE A 211 4.53 5.30 -6.25
N ASP A 212 4.73 6.55 -5.81
CA ASP A 212 4.08 7.10 -4.61
C ASP A 212 2.55 7.20 -4.80
N ASP A 213 2.10 7.75 -5.93
CA ASP A 213 0.68 7.81 -6.30
C ASP A 213 0.06 6.40 -6.33
N SER A 214 0.78 5.42 -6.91
CA SER A 214 0.28 4.03 -6.96
C SER A 214 0.14 3.41 -5.58
N ASN A 215 1.06 3.70 -4.65
CA ASN A 215 0.94 3.26 -3.27
C ASN A 215 -0.30 3.88 -2.63
N ALA A 216 -0.43 5.21 -2.68
CA ALA A 216 -1.58 5.92 -2.10
C ALA A 216 -2.92 5.40 -2.65
N LEU A 217 -3.05 5.26 -3.97
CA LEU A 217 -4.24 4.73 -4.64
C LEU A 217 -4.51 3.27 -4.29
N SER A 218 -3.47 2.44 -4.16
CA SER A 218 -3.63 1.04 -3.73
C SER A 218 -4.14 0.95 -2.30
N TYR A 219 -3.62 1.78 -1.39
CA TYR A 219 -4.08 1.82 0.00
C TYR A 219 -5.49 2.42 0.15
N TRP A 220 -5.89 3.35 -0.73
CA TRP A 220 -7.25 3.87 -0.77
C TRP A 220 -8.32 2.78 -0.96
N ARG A 221 -7.99 1.68 -1.65
CA ARG A 221 -8.90 0.53 -1.84
C ARG A 221 -9.28 -0.19 -0.54
N TYR A 222 -8.49 -0.07 0.53
CA TYR A 222 -8.86 -0.67 1.83
C TYR A 222 -10.15 -0.06 2.39
N VAL A 223 -10.35 1.23 2.12
CA VAL A 223 -11.42 2.03 2.71
C VAL A 223 -12.53 2.38 1.71
N ASP A 224 -12.26 2.38 0.41
CA ASP A 224 -13.24 2.71 -0.64
C ASP A 224 -14.16 1.53 -1.02
N PRO A 225 -15.45 1.49 -0.61
CA PRO A 225 -16.33 0.37 -0.96
C PRO A 225 -16.61 0.24 -2.46
N PHE A 226 -16.35 1.27 -3.26
CA PHE A 226 -16.69 1.33 -4.68
C PHE A 226 -15.49 1.07 -5.59
N TRP A 227 -14.31 0.74 -5.05
CA TRP A 227 -13.09 0.60 -5.85
C TRP A 227 -13.23 -0.45 -6.97
N LYS A 228 -13.93 -1.57 -6.71
CA LYS A 228 -14.20 -2.60 -7.73
C LYS A 228 -15.07 -2.07 -8.88
N LEU A 229 -16.03 -1.20 -8.58
CA LEU A 229 -16.88 -0.57 -9.59
C LEU A 229 -16.09 0.45 -10.41
N LYS A 230 -15.27 1.28 -9.75
CA LYS A 230 -14.35 2.22 -10.41
C LYS A 230 -13.36 1.49 -11.32
N ARG A 231 -12.88 0.31 -10.90
CA ARG A 231 -12.00 -0.57 -11.67
C ARG A 231 -12.70 -1.12 -12.90
N TYR A 232 -13.94 -1.60 -12.74
CA TYR A 232 -14.74 -2.13 -13.84
C TYR A 232 -14.97 -1.09 -14.94
N PHE A 233 -15.34 0.14 -14.57
CA PHE A 233 -15.52 1.23 -15.53
C PHE A 233 -14.23 1.95 -15.92
N ASN A 234 -13.11 1.62 -15.26
CA ASN A 234 -11.81 2.25 -15.46
C ASN A 234 -11.88 3.79 -15.33
N ILE A 235 -12.38 4.28 -14.20
CA ILE A 235 -12.59 5.70 -13.92
C ILE A 235 -11.89 6.16 -12.64
N GLY A 236 -11.59 7.45 -12.55
CA GLY A 236 -11.07 8.09 -11.34
C GLY A 236 -9.74 7.49 -10.86
N SER A 237 -9.69 7.11 -9.57
CA SER A 237 -8.51 6.54 -8.91
C SER A 237 -7.98 5.29 -9.62
N GLU A 238 -8.87 4.45 -10.16
CA GLU A 238 -8.49 3.18 -10.76
C GLU A 238 -7.92 3.35 -12.18
N PHE A 239 -8.39 4.35 -12.93
CA PHE A 239 -7.77 4.75 -14.19
C PHE A 239 -6.33 5.23 -13.97
N LEU A 240 -6.14 6.12 -12.98
CA LEU A 240 -4.84 6.68 -12.66
C LEU A 240 -3.87 5.59 -12.17
N LEU A 241 -4.34 4.71 -11.29
CA LEU A 241 -3.56 3.58 -10.80
C LEU A 241 -3.12 2.67 -11.94
N LYS A 242 -4.02 2.32 -12.87
CA LYS A 242 -3.69 1.52 -14.05
C LYS A 242 -2.66 2.20 -14.94
N LYS A 243 -2.77 3.51 -15.16
CA LYS A 243 -1.79 4.30 -15.92
C LYS A 243 -0.41 4.25 -15.27
N ASN A 244 -0.34 4.51 -13.96
CA ASN A 244 0.91 4.55 -13.22
C ASN A 244 1.58 3.17 -13.16
N ILE A 245 0.82 2.10 -12.92
CA ILE A 245 1.34 0.73 -12.94
C ILE A 245 1.94 0.39 -14.31
N LYS A 246 1.28 0.78 -15.40
CA LYS A 246 1.81 0.56 -16.75
C LYS A 246 3.17 1.24 -16.93
N PHE A 247 3.28 2.51 -16.52
CA PHE A 247 4.54 3.25 -16.58
C PHE A 247 5.63 2.59 -15.72
N ILE A 248 5.32 2.22 -14.47
CA ILE A 248 6.26 1.53 -13.57
C ILE A 248 6.76 0.22 -14.19
N GLN A 249 5.86 -0.58 -14.79
CA GLN A 249 6.23 -1.84 -15.43
C GLN A 249 7.15 -1.62 -16.63
N GLU A 250 6.85 -0.64 -17.48
CA GLU A 250 7.68 -0.29 -18.64
C GLU A 250 9.08 0.15 -18.20
N PHE A 251 9.16 1.02 -17.19
CA PHE A 251 10.42 1.48 -16.60
C PHE A 251 11.26 0.33 -16.04
N VAL A 252 10.66 -0.55 -15.22
CA VAL A 252 11.36 -1.70 -14.64
C VAL A 252 11.79 -2.70 -15.71
N ASP A 253 10.96 -2.97 -16.71
CA ASP A 253 11.30 -3.85 -17.82
C ASP A 253 12.48 -3.33 -18.63
N GLU A 254 12.55 -2.02 -18.86
CA GLU A 254 13.69 -1.40 -19.51
C GLU A 254 14.99 -1.59 -18.72
N LEU A 255 14.96 -1.36 -17.41
CA LEU A 255 16.13 -1.58 -16.54
C LEU A 255 16.59 -3.03 -16.56
N ILE A 256 15.66 -3.99 -16.50
CA ILE A 256 15.98 -5.41 -16.59
C ILE A 256 16.59 -5.74 -17.96
N ARG A 257 16.04 -5.21 -19.07
CA ARG A 257 16.60 -5.42 -20.42
C ARG A 257 18.01 -4.85 -20.52
N THR A 258 18.24 -3.65 -20.00
CA THR A 258 19.54 -2.98 -20.00
C THR A 258 20.57 -3.79 -19.19
N ARG A 259 20.21 -4.23 -17.99
CA ARG A 259 21.11 -5.05 -17.17
C ARG A 259 21.43 -6.41 -17.81
N ARG A 260 20.44 -7.06 -18.42
CA ARG A 260 20.66 -8.31 -19.17
C ARG A 260 21.56 -8.13 -20.39
N LYS A 261 21.54 -6.96 -21.05
CA LYS A 261 22.47 -6.65 -22.15
C LYS A 261 23.89 -6.47 -21.63
N GLN A 262 24.07 -5.73 -20.53
CA GLN A 262 25.39 -5.55 -19.91
C GLN A 262 26.02 -6.88 -19.50
N LEU A 263 25.26 -7.76 -18.82
CA LEU A 263 25.74 -9.08 -18.41
C LEU A 263 26.08 -10.04 -19.56
N ARG A 264 25.62 -9.77 -20.79
CA ARG A 264 26.02 -10.54 -21.98
C ARG A 264 27.28 -10.00 -22.64
N ASN A 265 27.63 -8.76 -22.35
CA ASN A 265 28.78 -8.07 -22.90
C ASN A 265 29.97 -8.04 -21.92
N GLU A 266 29.76 -8.47 -20.67
CA GLU A 266 30.76 -8.77 -19.63
C GLU A 266 31.22 -10.24 -19.76
#